data_AF-A0AAV2ZMF6-F1
#
_entry.id   AF-A0AAV2ZMF6-F1
#
_cell.length_a   1.000
_cell.length_b   1.000
_cell.length_c   1.000
_cell.angle_alpha   90.00
_cell.angle_beta   90.00
_cell.angle_gamma   90.00
#
_symmetry.space_group_name_H-M   'P 1'
#
loop_
_entity.id
_entity.type
_entity.pdbx_description
1 polymer ?
#
loop_
_entity_poly.entity_id
_entity_poly.type
_entity_poly.pdbx_seq_one_letter_code
_entity_poly.pdbx_strand_id
1 'polypeptide(L)'
;MRGDMEWWKGARYNQTADEARKTCAELDAVIATEEHVTLAMDSGFEICRYGWIDNNTVVIPRITPNPICAGNYVGLYVLHPNLTTQYDVFCYNASGQYG
;
A
#
# COMPACT_ATOMS: atom_id res chain seq x y z
N MET A 1 -10.45 -9.27 12.42
CA MET A 1 -9.94 -7.93 12.76
C MET A 1 -10.14 -7.08 11.51
N ARG A 2 -11.02 -6.07 11.54
CA ARG A 2 -11.12 -5.09 10.46
C ARG A 2 -10.22 -3.92 10.87
N GLY A 3 -9.05 -3.82 10.28
CA GLY A 3 -8.28 -2.59 10.28
C GLY A 3 -8.49 -1.89 8.94
N ASP A 4 -8.41 -0.57 8.93
CA ASP A 4 -8.59 0.21 7.71
C ASP A 4 -7.25 0.41 7.03
N MET A 5 -7.22 0.17 5.71
CA MET A 5 -6.06 0.50 4.88
C MET A 5 -6.09 1.98 4.57
N GLU A 6 -5.19 2.71 5.22
CA GLU A 6 -4.94 4.10 4.90
C GLU A 6 -3.80 4.18 3.88
N TRP A 7 -3.97 5.03 2.87
CA TRP A 7 -2.95 5.26 1.86
C TRP A 7 -2.84 6.77 1.63
N TRP A 8 -1.61 7.28 1.66
CA TRP A 8 -1.39 8.72 1.59
C TRP A 8 -1.48 9.21 0.14
N LYS A 9 -2.51 10.03 -0.16
CA LYS A 9 -2.74 10.64 -1.47
C LYS A 9 -1.74 11.78 -1.74
N GLY A 10 -0.52 11.44 -2.13
CA GLY A 10 0.34 12.38 -2.83
C GLY A 10 -0.12 12.59 -4.29
N ALA A 11 -0.10 13.84 -4.79
CA ALA A 11 -0.29 14.10 -6.22
C ALA A 11 0.78 13.40 -7.08
N ARG A 12 1.91 13.04 -6.48
CA ARG A 12 3.00 12.26 -7.05
C ARG A 12 3.52 11.28 -6.01
N TYR A 13 4.18 10.22 -6.47
CA TYR A 13 5.04 9.40 -5.64
C TYR A 13 6.14 10.24 -5.02
N ASN A 14 6.29 10.19 -3.70
CA ASN A 14 7.19 11.06 -2.97
C ASN A 14 7.81 10.43 -1.72
N GLN A 15 7.63 9.13 -1.49
CA GLN A 15 8.17 8.44 -0.32
C GLN A 15 9.19 7.38 -0.74
N THR A 16 10.40 7.46 -0.21
CA THR A 16 11.36 6.34 -0.17
C THR A 16 10.92 5.29 0.86
N ALA A 17 11.56 4.11 0.88
CA ALA A 17 11.21 3.04 1.82
C ALA A 17 11.31 3.49 3.30
N ASP A 18 12.33 4.29 3.63
CA ASP A 18 12.53 4.80 5.00
C ASP A 18 11.52 5.91 5.35
N GLU A 19 11.20 6.79 4.41
CA GLU A 19 10.19 7.85 4.60
C GLU A 19 8.79 7.24 4.74
N ALA A 20 8.46 6.23 3.94
CA ALA A 20 7.20 5.50 4.00
C ALA A 20 6.90 4.96 5.42
N ARG A 21 7.91 4.34 6.06
CA ARG A 21 7.77 3.84 7.44
C ARG A 21 7.49 4.97 8.44
N LYS A 22 8.18 6.11 8.30
CA LYS A 22 7.98 7.28 9.16
C LYS A 22 6.59 7.87 8.97
N THR A 23 6.12 7.97 7.73
CA THR A 23 4.77 8.47 7.42
C THR A 23 3.69 7.65 8.11
N CYS A 24 3.77 6.32 8.09
CA CYS A 24 2.77 5.51 8.83
C CYS A 24 2.85 5.73 10.33
N ALA A 25 4.05 5.83 10.90
CA ALA A 25 4.23 6.09 12.33
C ALA A 25 3.67 7.47 12.76
N GLU A 26 3.81 8.49 11.91
CA GLU A 26 3.22 9.82 12.12
C GLU A 26 1.69 9.83 12.08
N LEU A 27 1.07 8.81 11.48
CA LEU A 27 -0.37 8.60 11.40
C LEU A 27 -0.90 7.65 12.50
N ASP A 28 -0.10 7.35 13.53
CA ASP A 28 -0.42 6.34 14.55
C ASP A 28 -0.76 4.96 13.95
N ALA A 29 -0.16 4.66 12.80
CA ALA A 29 -0.33 3.42 12.05
C ALA A 29 1.00 2.68 11.89
N VAL A 30 0.94 1.45 11.37
CA VAL A 30 2.13 0.69 10.98
C VAL A 30 2.19 0.56 9.46
N ILE A 31 3.38 0.47 8.89
CA ILE A 31 3.49 0.13 7.47
C ILE A 31 2.85 -1.24 7.23
N ALA A 32 2.03 -1.35 6.20
CA ALA A 32 1.26 -2.55 5.93
C ALA A 32 2.18 -3.73 5.58
N THR A 33 1.79 -4.93 5.99
CA THR A 33 2.40 -6.17 5.55
C THR A 33 1.69 -6.68 4.30
N GLU A 34 2.26 -7.68 3.62
CA GLU A 34 1.61 -8.37 2.52
C GLU A 34 0.24 -8.96 2.93
N GLU A 35 0.16 -9.48 4.16
CA GLU A 35 -1.08 -10.02 4.74
C GLU A 35 -2.14 -8.92 4.91
N HIS A 36 -1.78 -7.74 5.44
CA HIS A 36 -2.71 -6.61 5.57
C HIS A 36 -3.28 -6.20 4.21
N VAL A 37 -2.43 -6.07 3.19
CA VAL A 37 -2.87 -5.68 1.84
C VAL A 37 -3.76 -6.76 1.21
N THR A 38 -3.42 -8.03 1.39
CA THR A 38 -4.19 -9.16 0.83
C THR A 38 -5.57 -9.25 1.47
N LEU A 39 -5.67 -9.15 2.80
CA LEU A 39 -6.96 -9.16 3.51
C LEU A 39 -7.84 -7.97 3.12
N ALA A 40 -7.24 -6.80 2.91
CA ALA A 40 -7.97 -5.64 2.41
C ALA A 40 -8.46 -5.85 0.99
N MET A 41 -7.64 -6.44 0.12
CA MET A 41 -8.00 -6.77 -1.26
C MET A 41 -9.15 -7.78 -1.32
N ASP A 42 -9.15 -8.80 -0.46
CA ASP A 42 -10.27 -9.73 -0.30
C ASP A 42 -11.57 -9.03 0.15
N SER A 43 -11.43 -7.89 0.83
CA SER A 43 -12.54 -7.03 1.25
C SER A 43 -12.93 -5.96 0.22
N GLY A 44 -12.33 -5.96 -0.98
CA GLY A 44 -12.64 -5.03 -2.07
C GLY A 44 -11.63 -3.89 -2.29
N PHE A 45 -10.52 -3.86 -1.56
CA PHE A 45 -9.49 -2.84 -1.73
C PHE A 45 -8.68 -3.07 -3.02
N GLU A 46 -8.87 -2.21 -4.01
CA GLU A 46 -8.01 -2.11 -5.17
C GLU A 46 -7.61 -0.66 -5.45
N ILE A 47 -6.38 -0.47 -5.95
CA ILE A 47 -5.89 0.87 -6.29
C ILE A 47 -4.94 0.81 -7.48
N CYS A 48 -4.91 1.87 -8.29
CA CYS A 48 -4.00 2.02 -9.43
C CYS A 48 -2.73 2.80 -9.03
N ARG A 49 -2.11 2.41 -7.91
CA ARG A 49 -0.93 3.09 -7.35
C ARG A 49 0.02 2.06 -6.74
N TYR A 50 1.30 2.31 -6.90
CA TYR A 50 2.37 1.54 -6.29
C TYR A 50 2.68 2.09 -4.89
N GLY A 51 2.65 1.23 -3.88
CA GLY A 51 2.89 1.62 -2.49
C GLY A 51 3.86 0.70 -1.76
N TRP A 52 4.74 1.27 -0.93
CA TRP A 52 5.65 0.55 -0.06
C TRP A 52 4.91 -0.28 1.01
N ILE A 53 5.47 -1.46 1.32
CA ILE A 53 5.07 -2.34 2.42
C ILE A 53 6.30 -2.78 3.25
N ASP A 54 6.05 -3.40 4.41
CA ASP A 54 7.02 -3.62 5.49
C ASP A 54 8.28 -4.43 5.12
N ASN A 55 8.29 -5.19 4.04
CA ASN A 55 9.44 -5.99 3.60
C ASN A 55 10.30 -5.27 2.53
N ASN A 56 10.26 -3.94 2.47
CA ASN A 56 10.96 -3.13 1.46
C ASN A 56 10.57 -3.49 0.02
N THR A 57 9.32 -3.89 -0.16
CA THR A 57 8.75 -4.10 -1.50
C THR A 57 7.65 -3.10 -1.75
N VAL A 58 7.32 -2.95 -3.02
CA VAL A 58 6.27 -2.07 -3.49
C VAL A 58 5.21 -2.93 -4.15
N VAL A 59 3.95 -2.72 -3.78
CA VAL A 59 2.84 -3.52 -4.30
C VAL A 59 1.78 -2.67 -4.97
N ILE A 60 0.95 -3.30 -5.80
CA ILE A 60 -0.28 -2.75 -6.33
C ILE A 60 -1.37 -3.85 -6.26
N PRO A 61 -2.36 -3.73 -5.35
CA PRO A 61 -3.47 -4.68 -5.26
C PRO A 61 -4.50 -4.41 -6.36
N ARG A 62 -4.78 -5.42 -7.19
CA ARG A 62 -5.72 -5.35 -8.32
C ARG A 62 -6.77 -6.46 -8.22
N ILE A 63 -8.04 -6.09 -8.18
CA ILE A 63 -9.16 -7.04 -8.22
C ILE A 63 -9.73 -7.13 -9.65
N THR A 64 -9.74 -6.00 -10.37
CA THR A 64 -10.20 -5.93 -11.75
C THR A 64 -9.05 -5.69 -12.73
N PRO A 65 -9.06 -6.29 -13.94
CA PRO A 65 -8.04 -6.03 -14.94
C PRO A 65 -8.13 -4.58 -15.43
N ASN A 66 -6.99 -3.89 -15.49
CA ASN A 66 -6.90 -2.54 -16.03
C ASN A 66 -5.56 -2.34 -16.78
N PRO A 67 -5.57 -1.90 -18.05
CA PRO A 67 -4.36 -1.84 -18.87
C PRO A 67 -3.34 -0.81 -18.37
N ILE A 68 -3.79 0.23 -17.64
CA ILE A 68 -2.90 1.25 -17.08
C ILE A 68 -2.44 0.94 -15.65
N CYS A 69 -2.94 -0.15 -15.04
CA CYS A 69 -2.60 -0.55 -13.67
C CYS A 69 -1.95 -1.93 -13.71
N ALA A 70 -0.61 -1.97 -13.64
CA ALA A 70 0.18 -3.20 -13.76
C ALA A 70 -0.16 -4.05 -15.01
N GLY A 71 -0.57 -3.42 -16.12
CA GLY A 71 -0.74 -4.09 -17.41
C GLY A 71 -1.79 -5.20 -17.44
N ASN A 72 -2.97 -4.96 -16.87
CA ASN A 72 -4.06 -5.94 -16.69
C ASN A 72 -3.81 -7.05 -15.66
N TYR A 73 -2.76 -6.96 -14.85
CA TYR A 73 -2.55 -7.93 -13.77
C TYR A 73 -3.71 -7.91 -12.76
N VAL A 74 -4.08 -9.10 -12.26
CA VAL A 74 -5.07 -9.32 -11.20
C VAL A 74 -4.41 -10.12 -10.09
N GLY A 75 -4.60 -9.69 -8.85
CA GLY A 75 -3.90 -10.15 -7.66
C GLY A 75 -2.99 -9.07 -7.07
N LEU A 76 -2.10 -9.47 -6.15
CA LEU A 76 -1.11 -8.60 -5.57
C LEU A 76 0.16 -8.58 -6.43
N TYR A 77 0.35 -7.52 -7.21
CA TYR A 77 1.55 -7.38 -8.02
C TYR A 77 2.68 -6.80 -7.17
N VAL A 78 3.82 -7.49 -7.11
CA VAL A 78 4.96 -7.16 -6.25
C VAL A 78 6.16 -6.68 -7.06
N LEU A 79 6.79 -5.60 -6.62
CA LEU A 79 8.02 -5.03 -7.15
C LEU A 79 9.11 -4.96 -6.07
N HIS A 80 10.36 -5.18 -6.50
CA HIS A 80 11.56 -5.03 -5.67
C HIS A 80 12.43 -3.87 -6.20
N PRO A 81 12.02 -2.60 -5.98
CA PRO A 81 12.76 -1.45 -6.48
C PRO A 81 13.96 -1.10 -5.58
N ASN A 82 14.77 -0.13 -6.01
CA ASN A 82 15.78 0.49 -5.15
C ASN A 82 15.07 1.25 -4.01
N LEU A 83 15.58 1.16 -2.77
CA LEU A 83 14.98 1.79 -1.58
C LEU A 83 14.86 3.32 -1.67
N THR A 84 15.67 3.95 -2.51
CA THR A 84 15.63 5.40 -2.77
C THR A 84 14.62 5.82 -3.84
N THR A 85 13.96 4.85 -4.49
CA THR A 85 12.88 5.13 -5.45
C THR A 85 11.67 5.65 -4.70
N GLN A 86 10.96 6.60 -5.30
CA GLN A 86 9.79 7.18 -4.66
C GLN A 86 8.52 6.48 -5.12
N TYR A 87 7.67 6.12 -4.15
CA TYR A 87 6.34 5.54 -4.32
C TYR A 87 5.36 6.15 -3.29
N ASP A 88 4.13 5.64 -3.25
CA ASP A 88 3.24 5.90 -2.10
C ASP A 88 3.60 4.92 -0.96
N VAL A 89 2.81 4.94 0.11
CA VAL A 89 2.91 3.96 1.20
C VAL A 89 1.53 3.42 1.54
N PHE A 90 1.47 2.13 1.86
CA PHE A 90 0.30 1.53 2.48
C PHE A 90 0.51 1.44 3.99
N CYS A 91 -0.38 2.07 4.74
CA CYS A 91 -0.41 2.02 6.19
C CYS A 91 -1.61 1.19 6.67
N TYR A 92 -1.41 0.45 7.74
CA TYR A 92 -2.45 -0.34 8.39
C TYR A 92 -2.66 0.21 9.79
N ASN A 93 -3.89 0.61 10.07
CA ASN A 93 -4.31 1.02 11.40
C ASN A 93 -5.16 -0.09 12.04
N ALA A 94 -4.62 -0.74 13.06
CA ALA A 94 -5.33 -1.78 13.82
C ALA A 94 -6.47 -1.21 14.68
N SER A 95 -6.47 0.11 14.92
CA SER A 95 -7.45 0.83 15.74
C SER A 95 -8.65 1.32 14.95
N GLY A 96 -8.91 0.79 13.75
CA GLY A 96 -10.09 1.07 12.91
C GLY A 96 -11.43 0.77 13.61
N GLN A 97 -11.75 1.59 14.60
CA GLN A 97 -13.05 1.86 15.15
C GLN A 97 -13.16 3.38 15.25
N TYR A 98 -14.36 3.87 14.89
CA TYR A 98 -14.84 5.25 14.94
C TYR A 98 -14.68 6.05 13.64
N GLY A 99 -15.69 5.85 12.77
CA GLY A 99 -16.01 6.64 11.58
C GLY A 99 -17.18 6.03 10.83
#